data_AF-A0A661ZFD4-F1
#
_entry.id   AF-A0A661ZFD4-F1
#
_cell.length_a   1.000
_cell.length_b   1.000
_cell.length_c   1.000
_cell.angle_alpha   90.00
_cell.angle_beta   90.00
_cell.angle_gamma   90.00
#
_symmetry.space_group_name_H-M   'P 1'
#
loop_
_entity.id
_entity.type
_entity.pdbx_description
1 polymer ?
#
loop_
_entity_poly.entity_id
_entity_poly.type
_entity_poly.pdbx_seq_one_letter_code
_entity_poly.pdbx_strand_id
1 'polypeptide(L)'
;MKTKTGIFFSFLFIISLTFNLKAQKMTFYQTKWKQIDSLEQKGLPKSGLKVVEEIYAKAKAENNSQQVIKSFIYNLKYKNQIEENAFERLCKELDSTAQKASFPDNAIMQSMLADMYWQYYSSNRYKFQERSNTVNFDNNDMQTWTLDYLVEKVIKAYTSSVSDPERLKKIPITDFKELIIEGNKPKNLRPTLYDFLANKAIDFFSNTEISLTKPADNYEIEEAYYFDDTKTFADKEIASSDFLSLHFHGICLIQDLLKFRLSDTKNKDALIDLDLKRLKFVYRFSVNPKKDELYMQALKKLEKQYTNIPFSSEITYLKASLYYSLSNKYNPKNKDTEKYKFYKKKALEICETLIKKYPETHASEQAQNLIVRIKNHNLSVETEQVIP
;
A
#
# COMPACT_ATOMS: atom_id res chain seq x y z
N MET A 1 44.82 -43.07 -61.17
CA MET A 1 43.60 -43.77 -60.74
C MET A 1 43.02 -43.04 -59.53
N LYS A 2 41.80 -42.50 -59.67
CA LYS A 2 40.74 -42.18 -58.68
C LYS A 2 41.16 -41.54 -57.32
N THR A 3 40.93 -40.23 -57.11
CA THR A 3 39.73 -39.59 -56.49
C THR A 3 39.45 -40.05 -55.04
N LYS A 4 39.18 -39.21 -54.02
CA LYS A 4 38.31 -38.02 -53.98
C LYS A 4 38.49 -37.26 -52.64
N THR A 5 38.40 -35.93 -52.73
CA THR A 5 38.24 -34.93 -51.68
C THR A 5 36.88 -35.05 -50.96
N GLY A 6 36.80 -34.70 -49.67
CA GLY A 6 35.55 -34.66 -48.90
C GLY A 6 35.61 -33.68 -47.72
N ILE A 7 34.88 -32.59 -47.86
CA ILE A 7 34.66 -31.44 -46.96
C ILE A 7 33.92 -31.87 -45.68
N PHE A 8 34.24 -31.29 -44.52
CA PHE A 8 33.23 -30.87 -43.54
C PHE A 8 33.71 -29.62 -42.78
N PHE A 9 33.16 -28.47 -43.17
CA PHE A 9 33.34 -27.16 -42.58
C PHE A 9 32.10 -26.84 -41.72
N SER A 10 32.33 -26.16 -40.60
CA SER A 10 31.39 -25.29 -39.88
C SER A 10 30.21 -25.92 -39.13
N PHE A 11 30.36 -26.03 -37.80
CA PHE A 11 29.25 -25.93 -36.86
C PHE A 11 29.73 -25.30 -35.54
N LEU A 12 30.22 -24.06 -35.59
CA LEU A 12 30.62 -23.34 -34.36
C LEU A 12 30.61 -21.82 -34.58
N PHE A 13 29.43 -21.25 -34.85
CA PHE A 13 29.25 -19.79 -34.84
C PHE A 13 27.81 -19.33 -34.52
N ILE A 14 27.15 -19.91 -33.51
CA ILE A 14 25.86 -19.38 -33.03
C ILE A 14 25.76 -19.53 -31.49
N ILE A 15 26.69 -18.94 -30.73
CA ILE A 15 26.51 -18.74 -29.27
C ILE A 15 26.92 -17.32 -28.81
N SER A 16 27.59 -16.51 -29.65
CA SER A 16 28.10 -15.18 -29.27
C SER A 16 27.14 -13.98 -29.52
N LEU A 17 25.98 -14.18 -30.16
CA LEU A 17 25.06 -13.07 -30.46
C LEU A 17 24.11 -12.67 -29.31
N THR A 18 23.86 -13.55 -28.33
CA THR A 18 22.85 -13.27 -27.28
C THR A 18 23.37 -12.36 -26.15
N PHE A 19 24.69 -12.33 -25.92
CA PHE A 19 25.31 -11.44 -24.92
C PHE A 19 25.39 -9.98 -25.38
N ASN A 20 25.67 -9.74 -26.66
CA ASN A 20 25.74 -8.38 -27.23
C ASN A 20 24.37 -7.67 -27.17
N LEU A 21 23.27 -8.41 -27.39
CA LEU A 21 21.91 -7.85 -27.34
C LEU A 21 21.51 -7.35 -25.94
N LYS A 22 21.89 -8.05 -24.86
CA LYS A 22 21.58 -7.58 -23.48
C LYS A 22 22.41 -6.35 -23.10
N ALA A 23 23.69 -6.31 -23.48
CA ALA A 23 24.55 -5.15 -23.22
C ALA A 23 24.09 -3.91 -24.00
N GLN A 24 23.73 -4.07 -25.28
CA GLN A 24 23.24 -2.99 -26.13
C GLN A 24 21.87 -2.44 -25.66
N LYS A 25 20.99 -3.31 -25.14
CA LYS A 25 19.71 -2.90 -24.51
C LYS A 25 19.93 -2.02 -23.28
N MET A 26 20.84 -2.40 -22.38
CA MET A 26 21.19 -1.60 -21.20
C MET A 26 21.74 -0.22 -21.59
N THR A 27 22.55 -0.13 -22.65
CA THR A 27 23.09 1.16 -23.11
C THR A 27 22.04 2.11 -23.68
N PHE A 28 20.98 1.61 -24.34
CA PHE A 28 19.92 2.48 -24.87
C PHE A 28 19.17 3.20 -23.76
N TYR A 29 18.59 2.46 -22.81
CA TYR A 29 17.76 3.05 -21.76
C TYR A 29 18.60 4.00 -20.89
N GLN A 30 19.80 3.60 -20.49
CA GLN A 30 20.70 4.47 -19.72
C GLN A 30 21.02 5.77 -20.46
N THR A 31 21.28 5.71 -21.77
CA THR A 31 21.59 6.91 -22.58
C THR A 31 20.37 7.83 -22.67
N LYS A 32 19.19 7.26 -22.92
CA LYS A 32 17.94 8.04 -23.06
C LYS A 32 17.48 8.64 -21.73
N TRP A 33 17.65 7.94 -20.61
CA TRP A 33 17.37 8.50 -19.29
C TRP A 33 18.35 9.62 -18.93
N LYS A 34 19.65 9.49 -19.22
CA LYS A 34 20.61 10.61 -19.06
C LYS A 34 20.23 11.83 -19.91
N GLN A 35 19.74 11.58 -21.12
CA GLN A 35 19.22 12.66 -21.98
C GLN A 35 18.01 13.34 -21.35
N ILE A 36 17.07 12.56 -20.80
CA ILE A 36 15.92 13.07 -20.06
C ILE A 36 16.37 13.92 -18.86
N ASP A 37 17.29 13.43 -18.03
CA ASP A 37 17.81 14.16 -16.87
C ASP A 37 18.39 15.52 -17.28
N SER A 38 19.15 15.56 -18.38
CA SER A 38 19.69 16.82 -18.92
C SER A 38 18.61 17.78 -19.43
N LEU A 39 17.53 17.26 -20.02
CA LEU A 39 16.40 18.06 -20.48
C LEU A 39 15.57 18.61 -19.31
N GLU A 40 15.39 17.83 -18.24
CA GLU A 40 14.73 18.29 -17.01
C GLU A 40 15.50 19.43 -16.34
N GLN A 41 16.83 19.29 -16.22
CA GLN A 41 17.69 20.36 -15.69
C GLN A 41 17.61 21.66 -16.49
N LYS A 42 17.31 21.57 -17.79
CA LYS A 42 17.13 22.72 -18.70
C LYS A 42 15.70 23.23 -18.77
N GLY A 43 14.75 22.62 -18.06
CA GLY A 43 13.34 22.99 -18.11
C GLY A 43 12.70 22.78 -19.49
N LEU A 44 13.06 21.69 -20.19
CA LEU A 44 12.59 21.39 -21.56
C LEU A 44 11.61 20.19 -21.61
N PRO A 45 10.39 20.31 -21.04
CA PRO A 45 9.46 19.17 -20.92
C PRO A 45 8.95 18.66 -22.27
N LYS A 46 8.77 19.52 -23.28
CA LYS A 46 8.36 19.10 -24.65
C LYS A 46 9.40 18.20 -25.31
N SER A 47 10.69 18.51 -25.13
CA SER A 47 11.78 17.68 -25.63
C SER A 47 11.89 16.38 -24.83
N GLY A 48 11.72 16.45 -23.50
CA GLY A 48 11.69 15.28 -22.63
C GLY A 48 10.58 14.30 -23.02
N LEU A 49 9.38 14.82 -23.33
CA LEU A 49 8.23 14.02 -23.76
C LEU A 49 8.54 13.17 -25.00
N LYS A 50 9.17 13.75 -26.03
CA LYS A 50 9.57 13.01 -27.24
C LYS A 50 10.52 11.85 -26.92
N VAL A 51 11.52 12.09 -26.07
CA VAL A 51 12.48 11.05 -25.67
C VAL A 51 11.79 9.95 -24.87
N VAL A 52 10.84 10.30 -23.99
CA VAL A 52 10.06 9.34 -23.22
C VAL A 52 9.16 8.49 -24.12
N GLU A 53 8.54 9.06 -25.15
CA GLU A 53 7.73 8.31 -26.12
C GLU A 53 8.57 7.29 -26.90
N GLU A 54 9.82 7.64 -27.26
CA GLU A 54 10.77 6.69 -27.86
C GLU A 54 11.11 5.53 -26.91
N ILE A 55 11.36 5.83 -25.62
CA ILE A 55 11.61 4.80 -24.60
C ILE A 55 10.40 3.88 -24.46
N TYR A 56 9.19 4.45 -24.38
CA TYR A 56 7.95 3.71 -24.19
C TYR A 56 7.67 2.75 -25.35
N ALA A 57 7.81 3.22 -26.60
CA ALA A 57 7.61 2.40 -27.78
C ALA A 57 8.60 1.21 -27.83
N LYS A 58 9.88 1.45 -27.53
CA LYS A 58 10.90 0.40 -27.49
C LYS A 58 10.65 -0.57 -26.33
N ALA A 59 10.30 -0.07 -25.15
CA ALA A 59 10.04 -0.89 -23.97
C ALA A 59 8.85 -1.84 -24.20
N LYS A 60 7.78 -1.36 -24.86
CA LYS A 60 6.66 -2.21 -25.28
C LYS A 60 7.09 -3.30 -26.27
N ALA A 61 7.85 -2.94 -27.30
CA ALA A 61 8.35 -3.92 -28.28
C ALA A 61 9.28 -4.98 -27.66
N GLU A 62 9.99 -4.63 -26.58
CA GLU A 62 10.88 -5.53 -25.85
C GLU A 62 10.23 -6.25 -24.67
N ASN A 63 8.95 -6.00 -24.38
CA ASN A 63 8.24 -6.48 -23.18
C ASN A 63 8.98 -6.14 -21.87
N ASN A 64 9.56 -4.94 -21.79
CA ASN A 64 10.29 -4.47 -20.62
C ASN A 64 9.37 -3.67 -19.68
N SER A 65 8.62 -4.39 -18.84
CA SER A 65 7.62 -3.81 -17.92
C SER A 65 8.14 -2.65 -17.06
N GLN A 66 9.34 -2.78 -16.48
CA GLN A 66 9.92 -1.72 -15.66
C GLN A 66 10.07 -0.42 -16.46
N GLN A 67 10.56 -0.50 -17.71
CA GLN A 67 10.74 0.66 -18.58
C GLN A 67 9.42 1.16 -19.17
N VAL A 68 8.46 0.28 -19.46
CA VAL A 68 7.10 0.66 -19.90
C VAL A 68 6.44 1.53 -18.83
N ILE A 69 6.42 1.09 -17.57
CA ILE A 69 5.81 1.85 -16.49
C ILE A 69 6.60 3.14 -16.22
N LYS A 70 7.94 3.10 -16.16
CA LYS A 70 8.77 4.29 -15.92
C LYS A 70 8.50 5.38 -16.95
N SER A 71 8.55 5.02 -18.24
CA SER A 71 8.30 5.96 -19.32
C SER A 71 6.86 6.44 -19.34
N PHE A 72 5.88 5.58 -19.03
CA PHE A 72 4.50 6.02 -18.92
C PHE A 72 4.29 7.06 -17.80
N ILE A 73 4.87 6.86 -16.63
CA ILE A 73 4.82 7.85 -15.52
C ILE A 73 5.41 9.19 -15.96
N TYR A 74 6.57 9.18 -16.63
CA TYR A 74 7.18 10.41 -17.14
C TYR A 74 6.35 11.05 -18.27
N ASN A 75 5.65 10.25 -19.08
CA ASN A 75 4.76 10.75 -20.12
C ASN A 75 3.60 11.54 -19.49
N LEU A 76 2.94 10.96 -18.47
CA LEU A 76 1.91 11.64 -17.70
C LEU A 76 2.45 12.94 -17.05
N LYS A 77 3.63 12.87 -16.42
CA LYS A 77 4.29 14.02 -15.80
C LYS A 77 4.48 15.17 -16.79
N TYR A 78 5.07 14.90 -17.96
CA TYR A 78 5.34 15.96 -18.93
C TYR A 78 4.08 16.51 -19.57
N LYS A 79 3.10 15.67 -19.92
CA LYS A 79 1.82 16.15 -20.44
C LYS A 79 1.11 17.06 -19.45
N ASN A 80 1.11 16.69 -18.16
CA ASN A 80 0.53 17.52 -17.10
C ASN A 80 1.27 18.86 -16.90
N GLN A 81 2.56 18.95 -17.26
CA GLN A 81 3.33 20.20 -17.21
C GLN A 81 3.11 21.08 -18.45
N ILE A 82 2.83 20.49 -19.61
CA ILE A 82 2.74 21.19 -20.89
C ILE A 82 1.32 21.66 -21.18
N GLU A 83 0.32 20.89 -20.77
CA GLU A 83 -1.08 21.09 -21.14
C GLU A 83 -1.90 21.62 -19.96
N GLU A 84 -2.71 22.65 -20.20
CA GLU A 84 -3.62 23.19 -19.19
C GLU A 84 -4.77 22.21 -18.91
N ASN A 85 -5.14 22.06 -17.64
CA ASN A 85 -6.26 21.23 -17.19
C ASN A 85 -6.22 19.76 -17.70
N ALA A 86 -5.02 19.22 -17.91
CA ALA A 86 -4.84 17.90 -18.54
C ALA A 86 -5.25 16.71 -17.66
N PHE A 87 -5.38 16.90 -16.34
CA PHE A 87 -5.49 15.80 -15.37
C PHE A 87 -6.60 14.79 -15.70
N GLU A 88 -7.79 15.28 -16.06
CA GLU A 88 -8.93 14.42 -16.41
C GLU A 88 -8.66 13.63 -17.71
N ARG A 89 -8.13 14.30 -18.73
CA ARG A 89 -7.73 13.67 -19.99
C ARG A 89 -6.67 12.59 -19.74
N LEU A 90 -5.73 12.84 -18.83
CA LEU A 90 -4.68 11.89 -18.44
C LEU A 90 -5.24 10.69 -17.66
N CYS A 91 -6.27 10.88 -16.82
CA CYS A 91 -6.98 9.75 -16.19
C CYS A 91 -7.61 8.84 -17.25
N LYS A 92 -8.28 9.41 -18.26
CA LYS A 92 -8.88 8.66 -19.39
C LYS A 92 -7.82 7.95 -20.23
N GLU A 93 -6.70 8.62 -20.49
CA GLU A 93 -5.57 8.04 -21.21
C GLU A 93 -4.98 6.84 -20.46
N LEU A 94 -4.80 6.97 -19.13
CA LEU A 94 -4.32 5.88 -18.28
C LEU A 94 -5.29 4.71 -18.23
N ASP A 95 -6.60 4.95 -18.05
CA ASP A 95 -7.61 3.89 -18.07
C ASP A 95 -7.60 3.11 -19.40
N SER A 96 -7.64 3.82 -20.53
CA SER A 96 -7.56 3.21 -21.87
C SER A 96 -6.27 2.43 -22.09
N THR A 97 -5.15 2.93 -21.56
CA THR A 97 -3.85 2.25 -21.66
C THR A 97 -3.82 1.01 -20.78
N ALA A 98 -4.31 1.09 -19.54
CA ALA A 98 -4.36 0.00 -18.58
C ALA A 98 -5.20 -1.17 -19.10
N GLN A 99 -6.33 -0.89 -19.76
CA GLN A 99 -7.21 -1.89 -20.36
C GLN A 99 -6.55 -2.67 -21.52
N LYS A 100 -5.59 -2.06 -22.22
CA LYS A 100 -4.88 -2.65 -23.38
C LYS A 100 -3.50 -3.19 -23.02
N ALA A 101 -2.99 -2.88 -21.84
CA ALA A 101 -1.67 -3.27 -21.41
C ALA A 101 -1.61 -4.77 -21.11
N SER A 102 -0.48 -5.40 -21.42
CA SER A 102 -0.20 -6.76 -20.98
C SER A 102 0.16 -6.78 -19.50
N PHE A 103 -0.13 -7.89 -18.84
CA PHE A 103 0.34 -8.13 -17.48
C PHE A 103 1.88 -8.20 -17.41
N PRO A 104 2.54 -7.64 -16.37
CA PRO A 104 1.96 -7.00 -15.17
C PRO A 104 1.66 -5.50 -15.30
N ASP A 105 1.90 -4.89 -16.47
CA ASP A 105 1.79 -3.44 -16.63
C ASP A 105 0.35 -2.95 -16.38
N ASN A 106 -0.65 -3.71 -16.82
CA ASN A 106 -2.06 -3.39 -16.56
C ASN A 106 -2.37 -3.30 -15.06
N ALA A 107 -1.87 -4.23 -14.24
CA ALA A 107 -2.11 -4.25 -12.80
C ALA A 107 -1.52 -3.01 -12.12
N ILE A 108 -0.27 -2.65 -12.47
CA ILE A 108 0.39 -1.46 -11.94
C ILE A 108 -0.33 -0.18 -12.37
N MET A 109 -0.70 -0.10 -13.66
CA MET A 109 -1.44 1.03 -14.22
C MET A 109 -2.83 1.20 -13.58
N GLN A 110 -3.53 0.12 -13.26
CA GLN A 110 -4.80 0.18 -12.52
C GLN A 110 -4.62 0.71 -11.10
N SER A 111 -3.55 0.33 -10.40
CA SER A 111 -3.24 0.93 -9.10
C SER A 111 -2.89 2.42 -9.20
N MET A 112 -2.18 2.83 -10.25
CA MET A 112 -1.90 4.25 -10.52
C MET A 112 -3.18 5.03 -10.84
N LEU A 113 -4.10 4.42 -11.59
CA LEU A 113 -5.38 5.04 -11.94
C LEU A 113 -6.23 5.29 -10.67
N ALA A 114 -6.23 4.34 -9.74
CA ALA A 114 -6.90 4.49 -8.46
C ALA A 114 -6.34 5.68 -7.66
N ASP A 115 -5.02 5.86 -7.63
CA ASP A 115 -4.40 7.04 -7.02
C ASP A 115 -4.79 8.34 -7.70
N MET A 116 -4.82 8.36 -9.05
CA MET A 116 -5.16 9.56 -9.80
C MET A 116 -6.62 9.96 -9.57
N TYR A 117 -7.54 9.00 -9.54
CA TYR A 117 -8.93 9.28 -9.15
C TYR A 117 -9.04 9.80 -7.72
N TRP A 118 -8.28 9.24 -6.78
CA TRP A 118 -8.28 9.73 -5.41
C TRP A 118 -7.67 11.14 -5.30
N GLN A 119 -6.60 11.41 -6.03
CA GLN A 119 -5.98 12.74 -6.11
C GLN A 119 -6.97 13.77 -6.70
N TYR A 120 -7.75 13.40 -7.72
CA TYR A 120 -8.79 14.26 -8.26
C TYR A 120 -9.80 14.66 -7.18
N TYR A 121 -10.28 13.69 -6.39
CA TYR A 121 -11.15 13.97 -5.25
C TYR A 121 -10.47 14.90 -4.25
N SER A 122 -9.27 14.57 -3.79
CA SER A 122 -8.57 15.35 -2.75
C SER A 122 -8.34 16.80 -3.18
N SER A 123 -7.99 17.04 -4.46
CA SER A 123 -7.80 18.39 -5.01
C SER A 123 -9.11 19.16 -5.23
N ASN A 124 -10.25 18.48 -5.31
CA ASN A 124 -11.56 19.10 -5.58
C ASN A 124 -12.55 18.89 -4.43
N ARG A 125 -12.08 18.56 -3.22
CA ARG A 125 -12.91 18.14 -2.08
C ARG A 125 -14.06 19.12 -1.77
N TYR A 126 -13.79 20.42 -1.81
CA TYR A 126 -14.81 21.46 -1.59
C TYR A 126 -15.96 21.39 -2.61
N LYS A 127 -15.65 21.14 -3.88
CA LYS A 127 -16.66 21.00 -4.94
C LYS A 127 -17.57 19.80 -4.70
N PHE A 128 -17.02 18.69 -4.20
CA PHE A 128 -17.82 17.49 -3.90
C PHE A 128 -18.75 17.70 -2.70
N GLN A 129 -18.44 18.63 -1.79
CA GLN A 129 -19.33 18.99 -0.69
C GLN A 129 -20.47 19.91 -1.14
N GLU A 130 -20.23 20.75 -2.16
CA GLU A 130 -21.20 21.71 -2.70
C GLU A 130 -22.12 21.12 -3.79
N ARG A 131 -21.71 20.01 -4.42
CA ARG A 131 -22.53 19.31 -5.42
C ARG A 131 -23.75 18.66 -4.75
N SER A 132 -24.92 19.27 -4.90
CA SER A 132 -26.19 18.55 -4.72
C SER A 132 -26.32 17.45 -5.77
N ASN A 133 -26.98 16.34 -5.41
CA ASN A 133 -27.13 15.20 -6.31
C ASN A 133 -27.72 15.66 -7.65
N THR A 134 -26.98 15.38 -8.73
CA THR A 134 -27.40 15.40 -10.13
C THR A 134 -27.78 16.75 -10.74
N VAL A 135 -26.84 17.35 -11.48
CA VAL A 135 -27.15 18.09 -12.71
C VAL A 135 -26.19 17.59 -13.79
N ASN A 136 -26.74 16.99 -14.87
CA ASN A 136 -26.03 16.57 -16.08
C ASN A 136 -24.86 15.56 -15.90
N PHE A 137 -25.12 14.40 -15.29
CA PHE A 137 -24.12 13.32 -15.20
C PHE A 137 -23.64 12.86 -16.59
N ASP A 138 -22.33 12.85 -16.80
CA ASP A 138 -21.64 12.27 -17.95
C ASP A 138 -20.49 11.38 -17.47
N ASN A 139 -20.52 10.11 -17.87
CA ASN A 139 -19.45 9.16 -17.58
C ASN A 139 -18.09 9.62 -18.15
N ASN A 140 -18.10 10.40 -19.22
CA ASN A 140 -16.91 10.96 -19.82
C ASN A 140 -16.54 12.34 -19.28
N ASP A 141 -17.20 12.87 -18.24
CA ASP A 141 -16.81 14.13 -17.60
C ASP A 141 -16.72 13.97 -16.08
N MET A 142 -15.49 13.91 -15.57
CA MET A 142 -15.23 13.76 -14.13
C MET A 142 -15.77 14.94 -13.30
N GLN A 143 -16.02 16.09 -13.93
CA GLN A 143 -16.62 17.25 -13.26
C GLN A 143 -18.10 17.05 -12.95
N THR A 144 -18.75 16.08 -13.59
CA THR A 144 -20.16 15.75 -13.35
C THR A 144 -20.33 14.57 -12.38
N TRP A 145 -19.23 13.90 -12.02
CA TRP A 145 -19.28 12.72 -11.16
C TRP A 145 -19.68 13.08 -9.73
N THR A 146 -20.53 12.22 -9.14
CA THR A 146 -20.82 12.23 -7.71
C THR A 146 -19.65 11.63 -6.92
N LEU A 147 -19.60 11.88 -5.61
CA LEU A 147 -18.62 11.23 -4.75
C LEU A 147 -18.75 9.71 -4.78
N ASP A 148 -19.97 9.18 -4.79
CA ASP A 148 -20.22 7.74 -4.86
C ASP A 148 -19.63 7.12 -6.12
N TYR A 149 -19.88 7.74 -7.27
CA TYR A 149 -19.36 7.23 -8.53
C TYR A 149 -17.83 7.28 -8.59
N LEU A 150 -17.22 8.37 -8.10
CA LEU A 150 -15.77 8.47 -8.03
C LEU A 150 -15.16 7.40 -7.10
N VAL A 151 -15.78 7.15 -5.95
CA VAL A 151 -15.35 6.09 -5.01
C VAL A 151 -15.47 4.72 -5.65
N GLU A 152 -16.57 4.44 -6.36
CA GLU A 152 -16.73 3.19 -7.13
C GLU A 152 -15.60 3.01 -8.14
N LYS A 153 -15.20 4.06 -8.86
CA LYS A 153 -14.05 4.01 -9.79
C LYS A 153 -12.74 3.69 -9.09
N VAL A 154 -12.49 4.28 -7.91
CA VAL A 154 -11.28 4.00 -7.13
C VAL A 154 -11.28 2.54 -6.64
N ILE A 155 -12.39 2.06 -6.09
CA ILE A 155 -12.56 0.65 -5.66
C ILE A 155 -12.31 -0.28 -6.84
N LYS A 156 -12.95 -0.03 -7.98
CA LYS A 156 -12.80 -0.84 -9.19
C LYS A 156 -11.35 -0.88 -9.69
N ALA A 157 -10.66 0.26 -9.71
CA ALA A 157 -9.27 0.33 -10.14
C ALA A 157 -8.34 -0.43 -9.18
N TYR A 158 -8.50 -0.25 -7.85
CA TYR A 158 -7.71 -0.99 -6.87
C TYR A 158 -7.97 -2.50 -6.90
N THR A 159 -9.23 -2.93 -6.95
CA THR A 159 -9.58 -4.37 -7.05
C THR A 159 -9.07 -4.98 -8.36
N SER A 160 -9.13 -4.24 -9.48
CA SER A 160 -8.55 -4.66 -10.75
C SER A 160 -7.03 -4.82 -10.67
N SER A 161 -6.34 -3.95 -9.92
CA SER A 161 -4.89 -4.02 -9.75
C SER A 161 -4.40 -5.30 -9.04
N VAL A 162 -5.27 -5.98 -8.29
CA VAL A 162 -4.96 -7.20 -7.53
C VAL A 162 -5.71 -8.44 -8.03
N SER A 163 -6.39 -8.34 -9.18
CA SER A 163 -7.32 -9.36 -9.70
C SER A 163 -6.67 -10.67 -10.18
N ASP A 164 -5.35 -10.68 -10.42
CA ASP A 164 -4.58 -11.88 -10.83
C ASP A 164 -3.54 -12.26 -9.75
N PRO A 165 -3.99 -12.66 -8.54
CA PRO A 165 -3.10 -12.89 -7.42
C PRO A 165 -2.05 -13.98 -7.72
N GLU A 166 -2.42 -15.02 -8.47
CA GLU A 166 -1.54 -16.15 -8.78
C GLU A 166 -0.31 -15.76 -9.62
N ARG A 167 -0.45 -14.79 -10.53
CA ARG A 167 0.69 -14.26 -11.29
C ARG A 167 1.41 -13.15 -10.52
N LEU A 168 0.70 -12.30 -9.79
CA LEU A 168 1.29 -11.21 -9.01
C LEU A 168 2.22 -11.71 -7.89
N LYS A 169 1.85 -12.81 -7.21
CA LYS A 169 2.65 -13.45 -6.15
C LYS A 169 4.01 -13.96 -6.65
N LYS A 170 4.17 -14.18 -7.96
CA LYS A 170 5.39 -14.73 -8.58
C LYS A 170 6.38 -13.66 -9.01
N ILE A 171 5.97 -12.39 -9.02
CA ILE A 171 6.79 -11.28 -9.48
C ILE A 171 7.49 -10.66 -8.27
N PRO A 172 8.84 -10.74 -8.18
CA PRO A 172 9.59 -10.05 -7.14
C PRO A 172 9.42 -8.54 -7.26
N ILE A 173 9.18 -7.85 -6.14
CA ILE A 173 9.06 -6.39 -6.15
C ILE A 173 10.34 -5.70 -6.64
N THR A 174 11.49 -6.37 -6.50
CA THR A 174 12.80 -5.90 -6.92
C THR A 174 12.91 -5.67 -8.43
N ASP A 175 12.06 -6.31 -9.23
CA ASP A 175 11.97 -6.08 -10.68
C ASP A 175 11.51 -4.65 -10.99
N PHE A 176 10.84 -4.00 -10.04
CA PHE A 176 10.34 -2.63 -10.13
C PHE A 176 11.07 -1.65 -9.18
N LYS A 177 12.24 -2.02 -8.64
CA LYS A 177 12.97 -1.21 -7.64
C LYS A 177 13.22 0.25 -8.05
N GLU A 178 13.42 0.53 -9.34
CA GLU A 178 13.65 1.90 -9.84
C GLU A 178 12.39 2.78 -9.80
N LEU A 179 11.21 2.17 -9.68
CA LEU A 179 9.93 2.87 -9.62
C LEU A 179 9.46 3.12 -8.19
N ILE A 180 10.10 2.48 -7.21
CA ILE A 180 9.64 2.46 -5.83
C ILE A 180 10.48 3.43 -5.03
N ILE A 181 9.81 4.39 -4.41
CA ILE A 181 10.42 5.26 -3.41
C ILE A 181 10.50 4.45 -2.11
N GLU A 182 11.72 4.15 -1.66
CA GLU A 182 11.93 3.37 -0.44
C GLU A 182 11.48 4.17 0.79
N GLY A 183 10.74 3.51 1.69
CA GLY A 183 10.39 4.03 3.00
C GLY A 183 11.42 3.64 4.08
N ASN A 184 11.03 3.83 5.34
CA ASN A 184 11.86 3.47 6.50
C ASN A 184 11.63 2.05 7.04
N LYS A 185 10.66 1.31 6.47
CA LYS A 185 10.35 -0.06 6.87
C LYS A 185 11.32 -1.08 6.25
N PRO A 186 11.55 -2.24 6.89
CA PRO A 186 12.36 -3.31 6.32
C PRO A 186 11.90 -3.74 4.92
N LYS A 187 12.86 -3.95 4.00
CA LYS A 187 12.59 -4.24 2.59
C LYS A 187 11.88 -5.59 2.37
N ASN A 188 12.07 -6.54 3.29
CA ASN A 188 11.50 -7.87 3.21
C ASN A 188 9.99 -7.91 3.51
N LEU A 189 9.35 -6.84 3.97
CA LEU A 189 7.93 -6.89 4.35
C LEU A 189 6.98 -6.99 3.15
N ARG A 190 7.39 -6.60 1.95
CA ARG A 190 6.56 -6.60 0.73
C ARG A 190 7.33 -7.18 -0.47
N PRO A 191 7.71 -8.48 -0.44
CA PRO A 191 8.70 -9.00 -1.38
C PRO A 191 8.16 -9.22 -2.81
N THR A 192 6.84 -9.25 -3.02
CA THR A 192 6.22 -9.48 -4.33
C THR A 192 5.40 -8.28 -4.80
N LEU A 193 5.12 -8.21 -6.10
CA LEU A 193 4.22 -7.21 -6.66
C LEU A 193 2.81 -7.30 -6.04
N TYR A 194 2.36 -8.52 -5.71
CA TYR A 194 1.09 -8.70 -5.00
C TYR A 194 1.09 -8.01 -3.64
N ASP A 195 2.16 -8.16 -2.84
CA ASP A 195 2.22 -7.48 -1.54
C ASP A 195 2.15 -5.96 -1.69
N PHE A 196 2.87 -5.43 -2.67
CA PHE A 196 2.94 -3.99 -2.90
C PHE A 196 1.57 -3.42 -3.30
N LEU A 197 0.95 -3.98 -4.35
CA LEU A 197 -0.34 -3.50 -4.85
C LEU A 197 -1.46 -3.72 -3.83
N ALA A 198 -1.50 -4.90 -3.19
CA ALA A 198 -2.51 -5.20 -2.19
C ALA A 198 -2.40 -4.27 -0.98
N ASN A 199 -1.19 -3.97 -0.49
CA ASN A 199 -1.04 -3.08 0.66
C ASN A 199 -1.44 -1.65 0.35
N LYS A 200 -1.15 -1.18 -0.86
CA LYS A 200 -1.55 0.14 -1.33
C LYS A 200 -3.08 0.27 -1.41
N ALA A 201 -3.75 -0.75 -1.93
CA ALA A 201 -5.21 -0.83 -1.92
C ALA A 201 -5.78 -0.88 -0.49
N ILE A 202 -5.20 -1.70 0.40
CA ILE A 202 -5.63 -1.76 1.82
C ILE A 202 -5.46 -0.40 2.51
N ASP A 203 -4.39 0.35 2.23
CA ASP A 203 -4.19 1.68 2.81
C ASP A 203 -5.29 2.65 2.39
N PHE A 204 -5.73 2.60 1.12
CA PHE A 204 -6.88 3.36 0.65
C PHE A 204 -8.19 2.90 1.33
N PHE A 205 -8.43 1.59 1.41
CA PHE A 205 -9.61 1.03 2.07
C PHE A 205 -9.67 1.26 3.59
N SER A 206 -8.56 1.73 4.18
CA SER A 206 -8.47 2.15 5.59
C SER A 206 -8.74 3.65 5.78
N ASN A 207 -9.17 4.37 4.75
CA ASN A 207 -9.39 5.81 4.81
C ASN A 207 -10.79 6.15 5.37
N THR A 208 -10.81 6.81 6.54
CA THR A 208 -12.03 7.26 7.23
C THR A 208 -12.72 8.45 6.61
N GLU A 209 -12.04 9.21 5.74
CA GLU A 209 -12.58 10.48 5.23
C GLU A 209 -13.90 10.28 4.46
N ILE A 210 -13.98 9.20 3.69
CA ILE A 210 -15.14 8.86 2.86
C ILE A 210 -16.24 8.23 3.71
N SER A 211 -15.90 7.39 4.68
CA SER A 211 -16.86 6.76 5.58
C SER A 211 -17.59 7.77 6.49
N LEU A 212 -17.01 8.95 6.74
CA LEU A 212 -17.65 10.01 7.54
C LEU A 212 -18.72 10.81 6.76
N THR A 213 -18.61 10.87 5.43
CA THR A 213 -19.57 11.60 4.58
C THR A 213 -20.68 10.71 4.03
N LYS A 214 -20.62 9.40 4.28
CA LYS A 214 -21.62 8.42 3.84
C LYS A 214 -22.27 7.73 5.05
N PRO A 215 -23.60 7.89 5.23
CA PRO A 215 -24.36 7.08 6.18
C PRO A 215 -24.45 5.57 5.81
N ALA A 216 -23.84 5.16 4.68
CA ALA A 216 -24.11 3.88 4.01
C ALA A 216 -22.93 2.90 3.97
N ASP A 217 -21.81 3.16 4.66
CA ASP A 217 -20.79 2.14 4.91
C ASP A 217 -21.32 1.19 6.00
N ASN A 218 -22.27 0.33 5.62
CA ASN A 218 -23.07 -0.49 6.53
C ASN A 218 -22.33 -1.75 7.01
N TYR A 219 -21.10 -1.96 6.52
CA TYR A 219 -20.32 -3.12 6.91
C TYR A 219 -19.64 -2.86 8.25
N GLU A 220 -20.20 -3.44 9.29
CA GLU A 220 -19.68 -3.34 10.65
C GLU A 220 -18.76 -4.52 10.97
N ILE A 221 -17.60 -4.21 11.56
CA ILE A 221 -16.68 -5.23 12.09
C ILE A 221 -17.09 -5.50 13.54
N GLU A 222 -18.16 -6.29 13.74
CA GLU A 222 -18.73 -6.52 15.07
C GLU A 222 -18.30 -7.86 15.70
N GLU A 223 -17.99 -8.88 14.90
CA GLU A 223 -17.80 -10.23 15.40
C GLU A 223 -16.41 -10.44 16.00
N ALA A 224 -16.34 -11.29 17.03
CA ALA A 224 -15.07 -11.54 17.72
C ALA A 224 -14.01 -12.24 16.82
N TYR A 225 -14.42 -12.95 15.77
CA TYR A 225 -13.52 -13.76 14.95
C TYR A 225 -12.52 -12.93 14.15
N TYR A 226 -12.78 -11.64 13.92
CA TYR A 226 -11.80 -10.75 13.28
C TYR A 226 -10.50 -10.63 14.10
N PHE A 227 -10.57 -10.90 15.41
CA PHE A 227 -9.43 -10.93 16.34
C PHE A 227 -8.89 -12.34 16.62
N ASP A 228 -9.39 -13.38 15.96
CA ASP A 228 -8.87 -14.74 16.12
C ASP A 228 -7.42 -14.86 15.61
N ASP A 229 -6.79 -16.02 15.85
CA ASP A 229 -5.45 -16.27 15.31
C ASP A 229 -5.45 -16.19 13.77
N THR A 230 -4.26 -15.95 13.21
CA THR A 230 -4.08 -15.64 11.79
C THR A 230 -4.72 -16.68 10.87
N LYS A 231 -4.62 -17.97 11.21
CA LYS A 231 -5.14 -19.06 10.37
C LYS A 231 -6.65 -19.12 10.46
N THR A 232 -7.21 -19.10 11.67
CA THR A 232 -8.66 -19.09 11.87
C THR A 232 -9.31 -17.92 11.16
N PHE A 233 -8.73 -16.71 11.25
CA PHE A 233 -9.23 -15.55 10.51
C PHE A 233 -9.12 -15.71 8.99
N ALA A 234 -7.99 -16.22 8.50
CA ALA A 234 -7.77 -16.42 7.07
C ALA A 234 -8.76 -17.40 6.45
N ASP A 235 -9.22 -18.40 7.21
CA ASP A 235 -10.13 -19.45 6.74
C ASP A 235 -11.61 -19.08 6.87
N LYS A 236 -11.95 -17.95 7.52
CA LYS A 236 -13.35 -17.51 7.69
C LYS A 236 -13.95 -17.01 6.39
N GLU A 237 -15.21 -17.32 6.16
CA GLU A 237 -15.97 -16.70 5.08
C GLU A 237 -16.42 -15.30 5.51
N ILE A 238 -16.14 -14.30 4.68
CA ILE A 238 -16.56 -12.91 4.88
C ILE A 238 -17.39 -12.52 3.67
N ALA A 239 -18.64 -12.14 3.89
CA ALA A 239 -19.55 -11.72 2.85
C ALA A 239 -20.23 -10.40 3.23
N SER A 240 -20.56 -9.60 2.22
CA SER A 240 -21.32 -8.37 2.37
C SER A 240 -22.11 -8.13 1.08
N SER A 241 -23.30 -7.54 1.22
CA SER A 241 -24.07 -7.00 0.08
C SER A 241 -23.66 -5.56 -0.26
N ASP A 242 -22.86 -4.92 0.58
CA ASP A 242 -22.36 -3.56 0.36
C ASP A 242 -21.06 -3.57 -0.44
N PHE A 243 -21.20 -3.48 -1.76
CA PHE A 243 -20.07 -3.48 -2.71
C PHE A 243 -19.28 -2.16 -2.70
N LEU A 244 -19.77 -1.11 -2.04
CA LEU A 244 -19.06 0.17 -1.92
C LEU A 244 -18.38 0.32 -0.56
N SER A 245 -18.59 -0.62 0.38
CA SER A 245 -17.90 -0.60 1.67
C SER A 245 -16.40 -0.76 1.50
N LEU A 246 -15.67 0.30 1.87
CA LEU A 246 -14.22 0.28 1.91
C LEU A 246 -13.72 -0.75 2.92
N HIS A 247 -14.37 -0.83 4.09
CA HIS A 247 -13.95 -1.76 5.13
C HIS A 247 -14.07 -3.22 4.70
N PHE A 248 -15.13 -3.57 3.97
CA PHE A 248 -15.32 -4.90 3.40
C PHE A 248 -14.21 -5.27 2.41
N HIS A 249 -13.91 -4.39 1.44
CA HIS A 249 -12.81 -4.62 0.48
C HIS A 249 -11.46 -4.72 1.18
N GLY A 250 -11.22 -3.87 2.18
CA GLY A 250 -10.02 -3.85 2.98
C GLY A 250 -9.79 -5.17 3.73
N ILE A 251 -10.81 -5.66 4.45
CA ILE A 251 -10.67 -6.87 5.25
C ILE A 251 -10.54 -8.14 4.38
N CYS A 252 -11.26 -8.22 3.26
CA CYS A 252 -11.13 -9.32 2.30
C CYS A 252 -9.73 -9.39 1.70
N LEU A 253 -9.18 -8.24 1.28
CA LEU A 253 -7.84 -8.19 0.71
C LEU A 253 -6.74 -8.49 1.74
N ILE A 254 -6.91 -8.06 3.00
CA ILE A 254 -6.06 -8.47 4.11
C ILE A 254 -6.11 -9.99 4.29
N GLN A 255 -7.31 -10.59 4.25
CA GLN A 255 -7.51 -12.03 4.40
C GLN A 255 -6.79 -12.82 3.30
N ASP A 256 -6.94 -12.42 2.04
CA ASP A 256 -6.31 -13.10 0.91
C ASP A 256 -4.79 -12.98 0.95
N LEU A 257 -4.26 -11.82 1.34
CA LEU A 257 -2.82 -11.65 1.50
C LEU A 257 -2.28 -12.46 2.70
N LEU A 258 -3.06 -12.63 3.78
CA LEU A 258 -2.72 -13.50 4.89
C LEU A 258 -2.70 -14.98 4.49
N LYS A 259 -3.68 -15.46 3.71
CA LYS A 259 -3.67 -16.83 3.15
C LYS A 259 -2.36 -17.09 2.38
N PHE A 260 -1.96 -16.13 1.55
CA PHE A 260 -0.68 -16.21 0.84
C PHE A 260 0.52 -16.23 1.78
N ARG A 261 0.60 -15.30 2.74
CA ARG A 261 1.74 -15.18 3.66
C ARG A 261 1.85 -16.35 4.65
N LEU A 262 0.74 -17.00 4.99
CA LEU A 262 0.73 -18.23 5.80
C LEU A 262 1.42 -19.39 5.07
N SER A 263 1.35 -19.44 3.74
CA SER A 263 2.06 -20.45 2.94
C SER A 263 3.58 -20.21 2.85
N ASP A 264 4.05 -18.99 3.15
CA ASP A 264 5.47 -18.64 3.16
C ASP A 264 6.12 -19.00 4.50
N THR A 265 7.01 -19.99 4.46
CA THR A 265 7.77 -20.45 5.64
C THR A 265 9.05 -19.65 5.86
N LYS A 266 9.54 -18.92 4.86
CA LYS A 266 10.87 -18.26 4.88
C LYS A 266 10.79 -16.84 5.42
N ASN A 267 9.73 -16.11 5.11
CA ASN A 267 9.61 -14.69 5.47
C ASN A 267 8.51 -14.44 6.49
N LYS A 268 8.81 -14.72 7.76
CA LYS A 268 7.88 -14.53 8.86
C LYS A 268 7.65 -13.07 9.24
N ASP A 269 8.61 -12.18 8.98
CA ASP A 269 8.45 -10.74 9.21
C ASP A 269 7.29 -10.17 8.40
N ALA A 270 7.19 -10.54 7.12
CA ALA A 270 6.09 -10.11 6.25
C ALA A 270 4.72 -10.61 6.76
N LEU A 271 4.65 -11.84 7.27
CA LEU A 271 3.44 -12.39 7.88
C LEU A 271 3.06 -11.64 9.16
N ILE A 272 4.04 -11.38 10.05
CA ILE A 272 3.81 -10.63 11.30
C ILE A 272 3.35 -9.21 10.99
N ASP A 273 4.02 -8.48 10.09
CA ASP A 273 3.63 -7.10 9.74
C ASP A 273 2.22 -7.05 9.15
N LEU A 274 1.86 -8.00 8.29
CA LEU A 274 0.52 -8.09 7.72
C LEU A 274 -0.54 -8.42 8.77
N ASP A 275 -0.25 -9.35 9.68
CA ASP A 275 -1.18 -9.68 10.76
C ASP A 275 -1.35 -8.52 11.75
N LEU A 276 -0.28 -7.78 12.04
CA LEU A 276 -0.37 -6.53 12.78
C LEU A 276 -1.17 -5.47 12.03
N LYS A 277 -1.09 -5.42 10.70
CA LYS A 277 -1.92 -4.55 9.86
C LYS A 277 -3.39 -4.95 9.96
N ARG A 278 -3.72 -6.25 9.89
CA ARG A 278 -5.07 -6.78 10.17
C ARG A 278 -5.56 -6.31 11.54
N LEU A 279 -4.82 -6.61 12.59
CA LEU A 279 -5.30 -6.34 13.95
C LEU A 279 -5.48 -4.84 14.21
N LYS A 280 -4.61 -3.98 13.64
CA LYS A 280 -4.80 -2.51 13.68
C LYS A 280 -6.05 -2.06 12.93
N PHE A 281 -6.28 -2.62 11.75
CA PHE A 281 -7.46 -2.34 10.93
C PHE A 281 -8.74 -2.71 11.68
N VAL A 282 -8.83 -3.96 12.14
CA VAL A 282 -9.98 -4.49 12.90
C VAL A 282 -10.18 -3.69 14.17
N TYR A 283 -9.14 -3.42 14.97
CA TYR A 283 -9.29 -2.65 16.21
C TYR A 283 -9.80 -1.22 15.97
N ARG A 284 -9.31 -0.56 14.90
CA ARG A 284 -9.73 0.80 14.55
C ARG A 284 -11.20 0.86 14.17
N PHE A 285 -11.67 -0.09 13.36
CA PHE A 285 -12.99 -0.05 12.74
C PHE A 285 -14.04 -0.93 13.42
N SER A 286 -13.65 -1.73 14.42
CA SER A 286 -14.59 -2.57 15.14
C SER A 286 -15.53 -1.77 16.05
N VAL A 287 -16.80 -2.13 15.97
CA VAL A 287 -17.88 -1.69 16.86
C VAL A 287 -18.10 -2.65 18.03
N ASN A 288 -17.33 -3.75 18.11
CA ASN A 288 -17.47 -4.73 19.18
C ASN A 288 -17.18 -4.10 20.56
N PRO A 289 -18.08 -4.22 21.55
CA PRO A 289 -17.90 -3.62 22.87
C PRO A 289 -16.69 -4.16 23.66
N LYS A 290 -16.16 -5.33 23.28
CA LYS A 290 -15.00 -5.98 23.88
C LYS A 290 -13.72 -5.84 23.04
N LYS A 291 -13.68 -4.96 22.03
CA LYS A 291 -12.53 -4.84 21.12
C LYS A 291 -11.18 -4.62 21.81
N ASP A 292 -11.14 -3.87 22.92
CA ASP A 292 -9.91 -3.64 23.70
C ASP A 292 -9.35 -4.96 24.26
N GLU A 293 -10.23 -5.83 24.77
CA GLU A 293 -9.88 -7.13 25.35
C GLU A 293 -9.49 -8.12 24.26
N LEU A 294 -10.28 -8.19 23.18
CA LEU A 294 -10.03 -9.05 22.03
C LEU A 294 -8.69 -8.71 21.34
N TYR A 295 -8.43 -7.42 21.09
CA TYR A 295 -7.17 -6.96 20.50
C TYR A 295 -5.96 -7.27 21.39
N MET A 296 -6.05 -7.03 22.70
CA MET A 296 -4.97 -7.38 23.63
C MET A 296 -4.71 -8.90 23.68
N GLN A 297 -5.77 -9.72 23.64
CA GLN A 297 -5.63 -11.18 23.60
C GLN A 297 -4.98 -11.65 22.29
N ALA A 298 -5.39 -11.08 21.15
CA ALA A 298 -4.80 -11.37 19.85
C ALA A 298 -3.30 -11.05 19.83
N LEU A 299 -2.91 -9.86 20.31
CA LEU A 299 -1.50 -9.47 20.40
C LEU A 299 -0.67 -10.41 21.30
N LYS A 300 -1.22 -10.84 22.44
CA LYS A 300 -0.55 -11.79 23.33
C LYS A 300 -0.36 -13.16 22.68
N LYS A 301 -1.39 -13.66 21.97
CA LYS A 301 -1.31 -14.93 21.22
C LYS A 301 -0.24 -14.84 20.12
N LEU A 302 -0.23 -13.74 19.37
CA LEU A 302 0.71 -13.50 18.28
C LEU A 302 2.16 -13.39 18.77
N GLU A 303 2.40 -12.66 19.86
CA GLU A 303 3.74 -12.53 20.48
C GLU A 303 4.26 -13.89 20.97
N LYS A 304 3.40 -14.72 21.56
CA LYS A 304 3.75 -16.08 22.00
C LYS A 304 4.11 -16.98 20.82
N GLN A 305 3.43 -16.82 19.68
CA GLN A 305 3.70 -17.60 18.48
C GLN A 305 5.06 -17.27 17.84
N TYR A 306 5.52 -16.03 17.93
CA TYR A 306 6.72 -15.54 17.22
C TYR A 306 7.85 -15.05 18.14
N THR A 307 7.93 -15.53 19.38
CA THR A 307 8.81 -15.00 20.45
C THR A 307 10.30 -14.89 20.12
N ASN A 308 10.81 -15.69 19.16
CA ASN A 308 12.22 -15.75 18.79
C ASN A 308 12.55 -14.98 17.49
N ILE A 309 11.60 -14.27 16.91
CA ILE A 309 11.79 -13.49 15.69
C ILE A 309 12.02 -12.03 16.10
N PRO A 310 13.15 -11.39 15.75
CA PRO A 310 13.40 -9.99 16.14
C PRO A 310 12.26 -9.03 15.78
N PHE A 311 11.64 -9.22 14.60
CA PHE A 311 10.51 -8.42 14.16
C PHE A 311 9.25 -8.57 15.05
N SER A 312 9.16 -9.61 15.89
CA SER A 312 8.07 -9.74 16.86
C SER A 312 8.08 -8.65 17.93
N SER A 313 9.18 -7.87 18.05
CA SER A 313 9.23 -6.70 18.95
C SER A 313 8.17 -5.65 18.59
N GLU A 314 7.75 -5.56 17.33
CA GLU A 314 6.64 -4.72 16.89
C GLU A 314 5.31 -5.08 17.60
N ILE A 315 5.08 -6.37 17.86
CA ILE A 315 3.90 -6.84 18.62
C ILE A 315 4.00 -6.37 20.07
N THR A 316 5.18 -6.51 20.68
CA THR A 316 5.45 -6.06 22.05
C THR A 316 5.24 -4.54 22.19
N TYR A 317 5.70 -3.76 21.22
CA TYR A 317 5.48 -2.31 21.20
C TYR A 317 3.98 -1.98 21.10
N LEU A 318 3.22 -2.66 20.23
CA LEU A 318 1.78 -2.42 20.11
C LEU A 318 1.00 -2.73 21.39
N LYS A 319 1.42 -3.73 22.16
CA LYS A 319 0.87 -3.97 23.51
C LYS A 319 1.14 -2.79 24.44
N ALA A 320 2.38 -2.27 24.47
CA ALA A 320 2.72 -1.11 25.29
C ALA A 320 1.90 0.13 24.87
N SER A 321 1.78 0.36 23.56
CA SER A 321 0.97 1.45 22.98
C SER A 321 -0.51 1.33 23.37
N LEU A 322 -1.07 0.12 23.34
CA LEU A 322 -2.45 -0.13 23.76
C LEU A 322 -2.64 0.13 25.26
N TYR A 323 -1.74 -0.36 26.13
CA TYR A 323 -1.79 -0.04 27.56
C TYR A 323 -1.72 1.47 27.81
N TYR A 324 -0.82 2.18 27.12
CA TYR A 324 -0.72 3.62 27.22
C TYR A 324 -2.02 4.32 26.80
N SER A 325 -2.58 3.95 25.65
CA SER A 325 -3.86 4.51 25.17
C SER A 325 -5.01 4.28 26.15
N LEU A 326 -5.14 3.04 26.67
CA LEU A 326 -6.17 2.68 27.64
C LEU A 326 -5.97 3.34 29.00
N SER A 327 -4.74 3.71 29.37
CA SER A 327 -4.48 4.42 30.62
C SER A 327 -5.17 5.79 30.69
N ASN A 328 -5.42 6.43 29.54
CA ASN A 328 -6.15 7.69 29.46
C ASN A 328 -7.64 7.56 29.81
N LYS A 329 -8.18 6.34 29.90
CA LYS A 329 -9.56 6.08 30.35
C LYS A 329 -9.70 6.07 31.87
N TYR A 330 -8.60 6.12 32.63
CA TYR A 330 -8.65 6.13 34.10
C TYR A 330 -9.21 7.47 34.62
N ASN A 331 -10.25 7.39 35.45
CA ASN A 331 -10.81 8.50 36.19
C ASN A 331 -10.96 8.08 37.66
N PRO A 332 -10.23 8.70 38.61
CA PRO A 332 -10.30 8.32 40.03
C PRO A 332 -11.69 8.48 40.66
N LYS A 333 -12.60 9.24 40.02
CA LYS A 333 -13.99 9.42 40.46
C LYS A 333 -14.93 8.32 39.93
N ASN A 334 -14.49 7.49 38.99
CA ASN A 334 -15.30 6.41 38.41
C ASN A 334 -14.65 5.05 38.67
N LYS A 335 -15.29 4.25 39.54
CA LYS A 335 -14.83 2.92 39.96
C LYS A 335 -14.67 1.94 38.80
N ASP A 336 -15.47 2.06 37.73
CA ASP A 336 -15.39 1.18 36.55
C ASP A 336 -14.09 1.33 35.77
N THR A 337 -13.38 2.44 35.98
CA THR A 337 -12.11 2.75 35.32
C THR A 337 -10.88 2.35 36.14
N GLU A 338 -11.05 1.84 37.37
CA GLU A 338 -9.95 1.47 38.28
C GLU A 338 -8.98 0.48 37.64
N LYS A 339 -9.48 -0.40 36.75
CA LYS A 339 -8.64 -1.35 36.00
C LYS A 339 -7.52 -0.67 35.20
N TYR A 340 -7.70 0.56 34.75
CA TYR A 340 -6.74 1.31 33.93
C TYR A 340 -5.65 2.04 34.74
N LYS A 341 -5.81 2.15 36.06
CA LYS A 341 -4.96 2.96 36.96
C LYS A 341 -3.45 2.74 36.78
N PHE A 342 -3.03 1.49 36.60
CA PHE A 342 -1.62 1.13 36.46
C PHE A 342 -1.17 0.89 35.02
N TYR A 343 -2.01 1.16 34.02
CA TYR A 343 -1.69 0.81 32.63
C TYR A 343 -0.56 1.66 32.06
N LYS A 344 -0.41 2.92 32.49
CA LYS A 344 0.74 3.75 32.11
C LYS A 344 2.06 3.17 32.63
N LYS A 345 2.07 2.63 33.86
CA LYS A 345 3.22 1.91 34.44
C LYS A 345 3.51 0.61 33.67
N LYS A 346 2.49 -0.18 33.35
CA LYS A 346 2.64 -1.40 32.53
C LYS A 346 3.22 -1.10 31.16
N ALA A 347 2.77 -0.04 30.49
CA ALA A 347 3.32 0.39 29.21
C ALA A 347 4.81 0.71 29.30
N LEU A 348 5.22 1.43 30.36
CA LEU A 348 6.62 1.74 30.63
C LEU A 348 7.48 0.48 30.81
N GLU A 349 7.05 -0.45 31.66
CA GLU A 349 7.76 -1.71 31.94
C GLU A 349 7.93 -2.57 30.67
N ILE A 350 6.91 -2.61 29.81
CA ILE A 350 6.98 -3.33 28.53
C ILE A 350 7.99 -2.65 27.61
N CYS A 351 7.98 -1.33 27.49
CA CYS A 351 8.95 -0.60 26.65
C CYS A 351 10.39 -0.83 27.12
N GLU A 352 10.65 -0.74 28.43
CA GLU A 352 11.99 -0.96 28.99
C GLU A 352 12.48 -2.39 28.74
N THR A 353 11.59 -3.38 28.90
CA THR A 353 11.89 -4.79 28.60
C THR A 353 12.16 -5.01 27.10
N LEU A 354 11.37 -4.37 26.23
CA LEU A 354 11.52 -4.44 24.78
C LEU A 354 12.89 -3.91 24.35
N ILE A 355 13.27 -2.72 24.82
CA ILE A 355 14.56 -2.09 24.47
C ILE A 355 15.73 -2.97 24.92
N LYS A 356 15.65 -3.56 26.12
CA LYS A 356 16.68 -4.47 26.61
C LYS A 356 16.82 -5.74 25.76
N LYS A 357 15.69 -6.27 25.26
CA LYS A 357 15.65 -7.52 24.50
C LYS A 357 15.98 -7.33 23.01
N TYR A 358 15.60 -6.20 22.41
CA TYR A 358 15.69 -5.94 20.97
C TYR A 358 16.23 -4.53 20.65
N PRO A 359 17.41 -4.14 21.14
CA PRO A 359 17.88 -2.74 21.14
C PRO A 359 17.94 -2.08 19.76
N GLU A 360 18.23 -2.85 18.70
CA GLU A 360 18.44 -2.34 17.33
C GLU A 360 17.21 -2.49 16.43
N THR A 361 16.02 -2.54 17.01
CA THR A 361 14.76 -2.65 16.25
C THR A 361 14.03 -1.32 16.19
N HIS A 362 13.29 -1.08 15.10
CA HIS A 362 12.39 0.07 14.98
C HIS A 362 11.40 0.16 16.17
N ALA A 363 10.87 -0.97 16.63
CA ALA A 363 10.04 -1.03 17.83
C ALA A 363 10.74 -0.48 19.09
N SER A 364 12.06 -0.60 19.21
CA SER A 364 12.84 0.00 20.31
C SER A 364 12.92 1.52 20.21
N GLU A 365 13.10 2.06 19.01
CA GLU A 365 13.03 3.52 18.79
C GLU A 365 11.65 4.06 19.16
N GLN A 366 10.59 3.34 18.74
CA GLN A 366 9.22 3.69 19.12
C GLN A 366 8.97 3.58 20.63
N ALA A 367 9.51 2.54 21.28
CA ALA A 367 9.43 2.36 22.72
C ALA A 367 10.13 3.50 23.49
N GLN A 368 11.30 3.94 23.03
CA GLN A 368 12.01 5.10 23.60
C GLN A 368 11.15 6.37 23.52
N ASN A 369 10.56 6.64 22.35
CA ASN A 369 9.65 7.78 22.16
C ASN A 369 8.43 7.70 23.09
N LEU A 370 7.87 6.50 23.30
CA LEU A 370 6.76 6.30 24.21
C LEU A 370 7.17 6.49 25.68
N ILE A 371 8.37 6.05 26.09
CA ILE A 371 8.92 6.29 27.43
C ILE A 371 9.03 7.79 27.71
N VAL A 372 9.58 8.56 26.76
CA VAL A 372 9.68 10.03 26.87
C VAL A 372 8.28 10.63 27.04
N ARG A 373 7.31 10.23 26.22
CA ARG A 373 5.93 10.71 26.33
C ARG A 373 5.28 10.34 27.67
N ILE A 374 5.56 9.16 28.21
CA ILE A 374 5.06 8.72 29.52
C ILE A 374 5.63 9.56 30.66
N LYS A 375 6.93 9.89 30.59
CA LYS A 375 7.66 10.64 31.63
C LYS A 375 7.48 12.16 31.52
N ASN A 376 7.07 12.67 30.37
CA ASN A 376 6.74 14.08 30.20
C ASN A 376 5.50 14.45 31.04
N HIS A 377 5.60 15.59 31.73
CA HIS A 377 4.51 16.17 32.50
C HIS A 377 3.90 17.31 31.68
N ASN A 378 2.60 17.24 31.43
CA ASN A 378 1.85 18.33 30.79
C ASN A 378 0.79 18.82 31.79
N LEU A 379 0.76 20.14 32.04
CA LEU A 379 -0.31 20.81 32.77
C LEU A 379 -1.12 21.60 31.75
N SER A 380 -2.42 21.34 31.68
CA SER A 380 -3.37 22.13 30.90
C SER A 380 -4.40 22.70 31.87
N VAL A 381 -4.70 23.99 31.70
CA VAL A 381 -5.70 24.71 32.48
C VAL A 381 -6.76 25.16 31.49
N GLU A 382 -7.98 24.65 31.64
CA GLU A 382 -9.17 25.16 30.96
C GLU A 382 -9.83 26.19 31.89
N THR A 383 -9.97 27.42 31.41
CA THR A 383 -10.72 28.47 32.09
C THR A 383 -12.07 28.66 31.39
N GLU A 384 -13.07 29.14 32.12
CA GLU A 384 -14.39 29.44 31.54
C GLU A 384 -14.27 30.44 30.38
N GLN A 385 -15.06 30.21 29.33
CA GLN A 385 -15.23 31.15 28.23
C GLN A 385 -16.04 32.34 28.72
N VAL A 386 -15.39 33.49 28.94
CA VAL A 386 -16.10 34.74 29.22
C VAL A 386 -16.73 35.20 27.90
N ILE A 387 -18.05 35.07 27.79
CA ILE A 387 -18.82 35.64 26.68
C ILE A 387 -18.98 37.15 26.98
N PRO A 388 -18.53 38.05 26.09
CA PRO A 388 -18.60 39.51 26.30
C PRO A 388 -20.02 40.07 26.23
#